data_AF-A0A1Y2F549-F1
#
_entry.id   AF-A0A1Y2F549-F1
#
_cell.length_a   1.000
_cell.length_b   1.000
_cell.length_c   1.000
_cell.angle_alpha   90.00
_cell.angle_beta   90.00
_cell.angle_gamma   90.00
#
_symmetry.space_group_name_H-M   'P 1'
#
loop_
_entity.id
_entity.type
_entity.pdbx_description
1 polymer ?
#
loop_
_entity_poly.entity_id
_entity_poly.type
_entity_poly.pdbx_seq_one_letter_code
_entity_poly.pdbx_strand_id
1 'polypeptide(L)'
;MGQSSSNQVKITPQDRSILDLKLQRDKLKQYQKRIEGVLAREREIAKEQLALGNKDRALIALRQRKYQETLLSQTDSQLETLQKLVSSIEFSLVEKDVLFGLKQGSAVLKEINKEMDLNMVEQLMSDTAEGIAYQEEVSALLSSKISAADEEDVLAELASLQAEQVQSKLPSVPVVPLPERQPAVEEPAQEEQEPEPERQAERRQAILA
;
A
#
# COMPACT_ATOMS: atom_id res chain seq x y z
N MET A 1 38.35 4.91 43.28
CA MET A 1 36.99 5.48 43.36
C MET A 1 36.16 4.84 42.26
N GLY A 2 35.13 4.07 42.63
CA GLY A 2 34.28 3.36 41.68
C GLY A 2 33.20 4.28 41.13
N GLN A 3 33.19 4.51 39.81
CA GLN A 3 32.07 5.12 39.11
C GLN A 3 31.09 4.01 38.71
N SER A 4 30.22 3.61 39.63
CA SER A 4 29.00 2.90 39.28
C SER A 4 27.96 3.94 38.86
N SER A 5 28.08 4.42 37.63
CA SER A 5 27.03 5.20 36.97
C SER A 5 25.83 4.29 36.79
N SER A 6 24.92 4.31 37.75
CA SER A 6 23.61 3.68 37.64
C SER A 6 22.88 4.34 36.48
N ASN A 7 22.91 3.70 35.32
CA ASN A 7 22.13 4.06 34.15
C ASN A 7 20.65 3.84 34.52
N GLN A 8 20.05 4.81 35.20
CA GLN A 8 18.64 4.76 35.59
C GLN A 8 17.83 4.77 34.31
N VAL A 9 17.30 3.60 33.95
CA VAL A 9 16.32 3.43 32.87
C VAL A 9 15.21 4.45 33.12
N LYS A 10 15.13 5.47 32.25
CA LYS A 10 14.13 6.52 32.37
C LYS A 10 12.79 5.89 31.99
N ILE A 11 12.01 5.52 33.00
CA ILE A 11 10.66 4.98 32.82
C ILE A 11 9.84 6.01 32.04
N THR A 12 9.45 5.65 30.84
CA THR A 12 8.66 6.52 29.98
C THR A 12 7.19 6.52 30.45
N PRO A 13 6.39 7.57 30.16
CA PRO A 13 4.97 7.53 30.49
C PRO A 13 4.24 6.35 29.83
N GLN A 14 4.72 5.89 28.67
CA GLN A 14 4.22 4.70 27.98
C GLN A 14 4.44 3.43 28.81
N ASP A 15 5.62 3.26 29.42
CA ASP A 15 5.93 2.11 30.27
C ASP A 15 5.01 2.05 31.50
N ARG A 16 4.66 3.23 32.06
CA ARG A 16 3.70 3.32 33.17
C ARG A 16 2.31 2.89 32.73
N SER A 17 1.84 3.34 31.57
CA SER A 17 0.53 2.92 31.04
C SER A 17 0.48 1.41 30.74
N ILE A 18 1.56 0.83 30.20
CA ILE A 18 1.64 -0.62 29.96
C ILE A 18 1.61 -1.39 31.29
N LEU A 19 2.31 -0.90 32.31
CA LEU A 19 2.27 -1.48 33.65
C LEU A 19 0.86 -1.43 34.23
N ASP A 20 0.17 -0.30 34.14
CA ASP A 20 -1.19 -0.13 34.66
C ASP A 20 -2.18 -1.11 33.99
N LEU A 21 -2.08 -1.27 32.66
CA LEU A 21 -2.88 -2.25 31.92
C LEU A 21 -2.58 -3.69 32.34
N LYS A 22 -1.31 -4.03 32.56
CA LYS A 22 -0.89 -5.36 33.05
C LYS A 22 -1.39 -5.62 34.47
N LEU A 23 -1.36 -4.62 35.35
CA LEU A 23 -1.93 -4.69 36.70
C LEU A 23 -3.45 -4.88 36.67
N GLN A 24 -4.16 -4.17 35.80
CA GLN A 24 -5.61 -4.34 35.62
C GLN A 24 -5.96 -5.74 35.14
N ARG A 25 -5.22 -6.27 34.15
CA ARG A 25 -5.37 -7.66 33.68
C ARG A 25 -5.21 -8.65 34.83
N ASP A 26 -4.19 -8.47 35.67
CA ASP A 26 -3.93 -9.39 36.78
C ASP A 26 -5.00 -9.30 37.87
N LYS A 27 -5.52 -8.09 38.14
CA LYS A 27 -6.69 -7.89 39.01
C LYS A 27 -7.94 -8.58 38.47
N LEU A 28 -8.21 -8.49 37.17
CA LEU A 28 -9.35 -9.18 36.55
C LEU A 28 -9.21 -10.70 36.62
N LYS A 29 -8.00 -11.25 36.43
CA LYS A 29 -7.74 -12.69 36.63
C LYS A 29 -8.00 -13.13 38.08
N GLN A 30 -7.59 -12.33 39.06
CA GLN A 30 -7.90 -12.61 40.46
C GLN A 30 -9.41 -12.55 40.72
N TYR A 31 -10.11 -11.59 40.12
CA TYR A 31 -11.56 -11.46 40.22
C TYR A 31 -12.30 -12.66 39.59
N GLN A 32 -11.87 -13.09 38.41
CA GLN A 32 -12.36 -14.30 37.73
C GLN A 32 -12.27 -15.54 38.65
N LYS A 33 -11.09 -15.79 39.23
CA LYS A 33 -10.89 -16.92 40.15
C LYS A 33 -11.78 -16.83 41.39
N ARG A 34 -12.06 -15.63 41.89
CA ARG A 34 -13.00 -15.43 43.01
C ARG A 34 -14.43 -15.77 42.60
N ILE A 35 -14.88 -15.33 41.43
CA ILE A 35 -16.23 -15.64 40.91
C ILE A 35 -16.40 -17.14 40.69
N GLU A 36 -15.39 -17.82 40.12
CA GLU A 36 -15.42 -19.29 39.94
C GLU A 36 -15.62 -20.02 41.27
N GLY A 37 -14.94 -19.58 42.33
CA GLY A 37 -15.13 -20.11 43.68
C GLY A 37 -16.50 -19.80 44.29
N VAL A 38 -17.15 -18.70 43.90
CA VAL A 38 -18.54 -18.39 44.30
C VAL A 38 -19.52 -19.28 43.52
N LEU A 39 -19.34 -19.43 42.21
CA LEU A 39 -20.16 -20.29 41.34
C LEU A 39 -20.16 -21.75 41.82
N ALA A 40 -18.99 -22.27 42.21
CA ALA A 40 -18.88 -23.62 42.77
C ALA A 40 -19.69 -23.77 44.07
N ARG A 41 -19.60 -22.77 44.98
CA ARG A 41 -20.36 -22.76 46.23
C ARG A 41 -21.88 -22.65 46.00
N GLU A 42 -22.31 -21.77 45.12
CA GLU A 42 -23.73 -21.61 44.77
C GLU A 42 -24.30 -22.90 44.14
N ARG A 43 -23.49 -23.65 43.39
CA ARG A 43 -23.86 -24.95 42.84
C ARG A 43 -24.06 -25.99 43.95
N GLU A 44 -23.18 -26.05 44.94
CA GLU A 44 -23.34 -26.97 46.08
C GLU A 44 -24.57 -26.59 46.93
N ILE A 45 -24.75 -25.31 47.24
CA ILE A 45 -25.95 -24.83 47.95
C ILE A 45 -27.23 -25.20 47.20
N ALA A 46 -27.26 -25.04 45.88
CA ALA A 46 -28.41 -25.43 45.07
C ALA A 46 -28.69 -26.94 45.15
N LYS A 47 -27.65 -27.79 45.13
CA LYS A 47 -27.81 -29.25 45.30
C LYS A 47 -28.33 -29.61 46.69
N GLU A 48 -27.79 -28.99 47.74
CA GLU A 48 -28.21 -29.22 49.12
C GLU A 48 -29.67 -28.83 49.33
N GLN A 49 -30.09 -27.66 48.82
CA GLN A 49 -31.49 -27.22 48.94
C GLN A 49 -32.45 -28.10 48.15
N LEU A 50 -32.02 -28.66 47.00
CA LEU A 50 -32.81 -29.65 46.27
C LEU A 50 -32.95 -30.97 47.04
N ALA A 51 -31.87 -31.45 47.69
CA ALA A 51 -31.91 -32.64 48.54
C ALA A 51 -32.84 -32.47 49.75
N LEU A 52 -32.92 -31.25 50.30
CA LEU A 52 -33.84 -30.89 51.38
C LEU A 52 -35.29 -30.63 50.92
N GLY A 53 -35.57 -30.70 49.61
CA GLY A 53 -36.91 -30.47 49.05
C GLY A 53 -37.32 -28.98 48.92
N ASN A 54 -36.44 -28.05 49.26
CA ASN A 54 -36.72 -26.61 49.26
C ASN A 54 -36.50 -25.98 47.88
N LYS A 55 -37.51 -26.13 47.00
CA LYS A 55 -37.44 -25.66 45.60
C LYS A 55 -37.22 -24.15 45.47
N ASP A 56 -37.87 -23.32 46.28
CA ASP A 56 -37.79 -21.86 46.16
C ASP A 56 -36.37 -21.34 46.45
N ARG A 57 -35.71 -21.90 47.47
CA ARG A 57 -34.31 -21.56 47.79
C ARG A 57 -33.34 -22.04 46.73
N ALA A 58 -33.55 -23.22 46.17
CA ALA A 58 -32.75 -23.73 45.06
C ALA A 58 -32.89 -22.83 43.81
N LEU A 59 -34.09 -22.33 43.50
CA LEU A 59 -34.31 -21.41 42.39
C LEU A 59 -33.57 -20.09 42.58
N ILE A 60 -33.55 -19.52 43.78
CA ILE A 60 -32.80 -18.29 44.08
C ILE A 60 -31.30 -18.52 43.87
N ALA A 61 -30.75 -19.61 44.40
CA ALA A 61 -29.34 -19.96 44.23
C ALA A 61 -28.96 -20.12 42.74
N LEU A 62 -29.83 -20.76 41.95
CA LEU A 62 -29.62 -20.91 40.50
C LEU A 62 -29.69 -19.57 39.73
N ARG A 63 -30.59 -18.66 40.12
CA ARG A 63 -30.65 -17.31 39.52
C ARG A 63 -29.38 -16.52 39.83
N GLN A 64 -28.90 -16.60 41.07
CA GLN A 64 -27.66 -15.93 41.47
C GLN A 64 -26.46 -16.49 40.72
N ARG A 65 -26.41 -17.82 40.56
CA ARG A 65 -25.42 -18.49 39.72
C ARG A 65 -25.44 -17.98 38.28
N LYS A 66 -26.63 -17.84 37.69
CA LYS A 66 -26.76 -17.35 36.30
C LYS A 66 -26.27 -15.90 36.14
N TYR A 67 -26.52 -15.06 37.14
CA TYR A 67 -26.00 -13.70 37.17
C TYR A 67 -24.46 -13.69 37.24
N GLN A 68 -23.87 -14.51 38.11
CA GLN A 68 -22.42 -14.64 38.21
C GLN A 68 -21.77 -15.21 36.95
N GLU A 69 -22.41 -16.17 36.27
CA GLU A 69 -21.97 -16.69 34.96
C GLU A 69 -21.92 -15.57 33.90
N THR A 70 -22.92 -14.67 33.92
CA THR A 70 -22.97 -13.52 32.99
C THR A 70 -21.84 -12.54 33.29
N LEU A 71 -21.58 -12.28 34.57
CA LEU A 71 -20.49 -11.40 35.00
C LEU A 71 -19.11 -11.98 34.67
N LEU A 72 -18.96 -13.31 34.78
CA LEU A 72 -17.75 -14.02 34.35
C LEU A 72 -17.52 -13.83 32.85
N SER A 73 -18.54 -14.05 32.02
CA SER A 73 -18.46 -13.85 30.57
C SER A 73 -18.13 -12.40 30.17
N GLN A 74 -18.70 -11.41 30.88
CA GLN A 74 -18.32 -10.00 30.70
C GLN A 74 -16.86 -9.74 31.10
N THR A 75 -16.39 -10.36 32.19
CA THR A 75 -14.99 -10.25 32.64
C THR A 75 -14.04 -10.86 31.61
N ASP A 76 -14.38 -12.01 31.04
CA ASP A 76 -13.56 -12.68 30.01
C ASP A 76 -13.45 -11.82 28.74
N SER A 77 -14.54 -11.22 28.28
CA SER A 77 -14.51 -10.31 27.12
C SER A 77 -13.69 -9.03 27.38
N GLN A 78 -13.76 -8.48 28.59
CA GLN A 78 -12.89 -7.37 29.01
C GLN A 78 -11.41 -7.78 29.05
N LEU A 79 -11.12 -8.99 29.53
CA LEU A 79 -9.77 -9.53 29.60
C LEU A 79 -9.19 -9.72 28.19
N GLU A 80 -9.97 -10.27 27.26
CA GLU A 80 -9.58 -10.39 25.85
C GLU A 80 -9.30 -9.01 25.23
N THR A 81 -10.17 -8.03 25.50
CA THR A 81 -10.00 -6.65 25.02
C THR A 81 -8.71 -6.02 25.56
N LEU A 82 -8.40 -6.22 26.84
CA LEU A 82 -7.14 -5.76 27.45
C LEU A 82 -5.92 -6.44 26.85
N GLN A 83 -5.99 -7.74 26.56
CA GLN A 83 -4.88 -8.45 25.91
C GLN A 83 -4.62 -7.92 24.50
N LYS A 84 -5.68 -7.69 23.72
CA LYS A 84 -5.58 -7.07 22.39
C LYS A 84 -4.97 -5.68 22.47
N LEU A 85 -5.37 -4.87 23.45
CA LEU A 85 -4.82 -3.52 23.64
C LEU A 85 -3.34 -3.57 24.00
N VAL A 86 -2.92 -4.43 24.92
CA VAL A 86 -1.50 -4.57 25.29
C VAL A 86 -0.67 -5.03 24.08
N SER A 87 -1.14 -6.03 23.33
CA SER A 87 -0.46 -6.51 22.13
C SER A 87 -0.35 -5.41 21.06
N SER A 88 -1.42 -4.64 20.86
CA SER A 88 -1.42 -3.49 19.94
C SER A 88 -0.40 -2.42 20.36
N ILE A 89 -0.28 -2.12 21.65
CA ILE A 89 0.70 -1.14 22.15
C ILE A 89 2.12 -1.66 21.96
N GLU A 90 2.38 -2.93 22.26
CA GLU A 90 3.68 -3.57 22.05
C GLU A 90 4.06 -3.57 20.56
N PHE A 91 3.10 -3.80 19.66
CA PHE A 91 3.30 -3.68 18.22
C PHE A 91 3.60 -2.24 17.78
N SER A 92 2.85 -1.25 18.26
CA SER A 92 3.11 0.17 17.95
C SER A 92 4.47 0.66 18.46
N LEU A 93 5.00 0.09 19.54
CA LEU A 93 6.37 0.37 19.98
C LEU A 93 7.41 -0.13 18.96
N VAL A 94 7.23 -1.35 18.44
CA VAL A 94 8.09 -1.87 17.37
C VAL A 94 7.96 -1.04 16.10
N GLU A 95 6.73 -0.65 15.73
CA GLU A 95 6.47 0.19 14.56
C GLU A 95 7.20 1.53 14.65
N LYS A 96 7.21 2.16 15.83
CA LYS A 96 7.99 3.39 16.08
C LYS A 96 9.48 3.18 15.81
N ASP A 97 10.05 2.06 16.27
CA ASP A 97 11.47 1.77 16.08
C ASP A 97 11.79 1.52 14.60
N VAL A 98 10.92 0.81 13.88
CA VAL A 98 11.02 0.62 12.43
C VAL A 98 10.97 1.96 11.70
N LEU A 99 10.04 2.86 12.06
CA LEU A 99 9.96 4.19 11.48
C LEU A 99 11.22 5.02 11.73
N PHE A 100 11.83 4.90 12.93
CA PHE A 100 13.10 5.56 13.23
C PHE A 100 14.26 5.00 12.39
N GLY A 101 14.28 3.68 12.18
CA GLY A 101 15.22 3.01 11.27
C GLY A 101 15.06 3.47 9.82
N LEU A 102 13.82 3.52 9.32
CA LEU A 102 13.52 4.02 7.97
C LEU A 102 13.92 5.49 7.80
N LYS A 103 13.71 6.33 8.81
CA LYS A 103 14.13 7.74 8.79
C LYS A 103 15.65 7.88 8.67
N GLN A 104 16.41 7.09 9.43
CA GLN A 104 17.87 7.06 9.33
C GLN A 104 18.34 6.52 7.97
N GLY A 105 17.76 5.41 7.51
CA GLY A 105 18.06 4.85 6.19
C GLY A 105 17.78 5.85 5.06
N SER A 106 16.67 6.59 5.13
CA SER A 106 16.34 7.65 4.18
C SER A 106 17.33 8.81 4.23
N ALA A 107 17.82 9.19 5.41
CA ALA A 107 18.85 10.23 5.54
C ALA A 107 20.17 9.80 4.88
N VAL A 108 20.63 8.58 5.16
CA VAL A 108 21.84 8.01 4.55
C VAL A 108 21.69 7.89 3.03
N LEU A 109 20.55 7.41 2.54
CA LEU A 109 20.28 7.32 1.10
C LEU A 109 20.31 8.71 0.42
N LYS A 110 19.85 9.77 1.10
CA LYS A 110 19.93 11.13 0.57
C LYS A 110 21.38 11.64 0.48
N GLU A 111 22.21 11.30 1.46
CA GLU A 111 23.64 11.64 1.43
C GLU A 111 24.35 10.92 0.28
N ILE A 112 24.14 9.60 0.16
CA ILE A 112 24.70 8.79 -0.94
C ILE A 112 24.24 9.35 -2.29
N ASN A 113 22.95 9.66 -2.45
CA ASN A 113 22.45 10.20 -3.71
C ASN A 113 23.09 11.55 -4.05
N LYS A 114 23.28 12.41 -3.06
CA LYS A 114 23.95 13.71 -3.25
C LYS A 114 25.42 13.57 -3.65
N GLU A 115 26.14 12.59 -3.11
CA GLU A 115 27.53 12.29 -3.48
C GLU A 115 27.62 11.65 -4.88
N MET A 116 26.69 10.76 -5.24
CA MET A 116 26.62 10.14 -6.56
C MET A 116 26.27 11.17 -7.64
N ASP A 117 25.26 12.03 -7.43
CA ASP A 117 24.83 13.03 -8.41
C ASP A 117 25.96 14.00 -8.80
N LEU A 118 26.78 14.45 -7.84
CA LEU A 118 27.89 15.37 -8.13
C LEU A 118 29.02 14.70 -8.91
N ASN A 119 29.50 13.54 -8.44
CA ASN A 119 30.63 12.86 -9.06
C ASN A 119 30.27 12.25 -10.43
N MET A 120 29.07 11.68 -10.55
CA MET A 120 28.62 11.04 -11.79
C MET A 120 28.34 12.07 -12.89
N VAL A 121 27.80 13.24 -12.54
CA VAL A 121 27.58 14.32 -13.53
C VAL A 121 28.90 14.90 -14.02
N GLU A 122 29.88 15.15 -13.14
CA GLU A 122 31.19 15.67 -13.55
C GLU A 122 31.96 14.67 -14.42
N GLN A 123 31.96 13.39 -14.04
CA GLN A 123 32.58 12.34 -14.84
C GLN A 123 31.88 12.16 -16.20
N LEU A 124 30.55 12.13 -16.23
CA LEU A 124 29.80 11.99 -17.48
C LEU A 124 29.98 13.19 -18.42
N MET A 125 30.08 14.41 -17.88
CA MET A 125 30.39 15.59 -18.69
C MET A 125 31.81 15.56 -19.25
N SER A 126 32.79 15.09 -18.46
CA SER A 126 34.16 14.89 -18.93
C SER A 126 34.24 13.83 -20.02
N ASP A 127 33.64 12.67 -19.81
CA ASP A 127 33.65 11.55 -20.77
C ASP A 127 32.92 11.93 -22.08
N THR A 128 31.84 12.72 -21.97
CA THR A 128 31.12 13.22 -23.15
C THR A 128 31.94 14.28 -23.91
N ALA A 129 32.61 15.19 -23.19
CA ALA A 129 33.47 16.20 -23.80
C ALA A 129 34.68 15.56 -24.50
N GLU A 130 35.29 14.53 -23.88
CA GLU A 130 36.38 13.75 -24.48
C GLU A 130 35.89 12.96 -25.70
N GLY A 131 34.71 12.35 -25.63
CA GLY A 131 34.08 11.66 -26.77
C GLY A 131 33.81 12.59 -27.96
N ILE A 132 33.31 13.81 -27.69
CA ILE A 132 33.10 14.84 -28.73
C ILE A 132 34.44 15.29 -29.32
N ALA A 133 35.43 15.58 -28.49
CA ALA A 133 36.76 16.00 -28.95
C ALA A 133 37.44 14.91 -29.80
N TYR A 134 37.35 13.64 -29.38
CA TYR A 134 37.85 12.51 -30.16
C TYR A 134 37.11 12.38 -31.49
N GLN A 135 35.79 12.55 -31.50
CA GLN A 135 35.00 12.52 -32.73
C GLN A 135 35.39 13.67 -33.67
N GLU A 136 35.60 14.88 -33.16
CA GLU A 136 36.08 16.04 -33.92
C GLU A 136 37.49 15.82 -34.48
N GLU A 137 38.40 15.23 -33.69
CA GLU A 137 39.75 14.88 -34.14
C GLU A 137 39.71 13.83 -35.27
N VAL A 138 38.90 12.78 -35.11
CA VAL A 138 38.68 11.77 -36.14
C VAL A 138 38.07 12.39 -37.40
N SER A 139 37.06 13.26 -37.25
CA SER A 139 36.45 13.99 -38.36
C SER A 139 37.46 14.91 -39.07
N ALA A 140 38.31 15.63 -38.34
CA ALA A 140 39.35 16.48 -38.92
C ALA A 140 40.42 15.67 -39.67
N LEU A 141 40.84 14.54 -39.11
CA LEU A 141 41.79 13.63 -39.75
C LEU A 141 41.21 13.01 -41.03
N LEU A 142 39.94 12.62 -41.02
CA LEU A 142 39.23 12.10 -42.20
C LEU A 142 39.08 13.18 -43.27
N SER A 143 38.61 14.38 -42.92
CA SER A 143 38.48 15.50 -43.86
C SER A 143 39.83 15.93 -44.46
N SER A 144 40.94 15.82 -43.72
CA SER A 144 42.27 16.12 -44.25
C SER A 144 42.80 15.10 -45.28
N LYS A 145 42.24 13.88 -45.31
CA LYS A 145 42.73 12.77 -46.13
C LYS A 145 41.83 12.44 -47.33
N ILE A 146 40.60 12.91 -47.33
CA ILE A 146 39.60 12.64 -48.37
C ILE A 146 39.70 13.74 -49.43
N SER A 147 39.60 13.38 -50.73
CA SER A 147 39.58 14.36 -51.82
C SER A 147 38.17 14.88 -52.08
N ALA A 148 38.02 16.05 -52.68
CA ALA A 148 36.70 16.64 -52.96
C ALA A 148 35.79 15.74 -53.82
N ALA A 149 36.35 14.87 -54.65
CA ALA A 149 35.58 13.90 -55.45
C ALA A 149 35.03 12.75 -54.57
N ASP A 150 35.82 12.29 -53.60
CA ASP A 150 35.40 11.24 -52.67
C ASP A 150 34.34 11.77 -51.66
N GLU A 151 34.39 13.07 -51.32
CA GLU A 151 33.34 13.72 -50.52
C GLU A 151 32.00 13.78 -51.26
N GLU A 152 32.00 14.07 -52.57
CA GLU A 152 30.80 14.08 -53.40
C GLU A 152 30.15 12.69 -53.51
N ASP A 153 30.96 11.63 -53.65
CA ASP A 153 30.47 10.25 -53.67
C ASP A 153 29.83 9.84 -52.34
N VAL A 154 30.45 10.20 -51.21
CA VAL A 154 29.89 9.96 -49.85
C VAL A 154 28.58 10.72 -49.65
N LEU A 155 28.49 11.97 -50.10
CA LEU A 155 27.25 12.76 -50.02
C LEU A 155 26.13 12.16 -50.88
N ALA A 156 26.46 11.62 -52.06
CA ALA A 156 25.51 10.92 -52.92
C ALA A 156 25.00 9.62 -52.26
N GLU A 157 25.88 8.83 -51.64
CA GLU A 157 25.49 7.63 -50.90
C GLU A 157 24.60 7.97 -49.69
N LEU A 158 24.94 9.02 -48.93
CA LEU A 158 24.14 9.51 -47.82
C LEU A 158 22.74 9.95 -48.28
N ALA A 159 22.64 10.64 -49.42
CA ALA A 159 21.35 11.02 -50.01
C ALA A 159 20.53 9.81 -50.44
N SER A 160 21.16 8.75 -50.97
CA SER A 160 20.50 7.48 -51.30
C SER A 160 19.94 6.80 -50.06
N LEU A 161 20.72 6.70 -48.98
CA LEU A 161 20.27 6.10 -47.71
C LEU A 161 19.14 6.91 -47.06
N GLN A 162 19.18 8.23 -47.16
CA GLN A 162 18.08 9.10 -46.71
C GLN A 162 16.81 8.87 -47.55
N ALA A 163 16.93 8.75 -48.87
CA ALA A 163 15.80 8.46 -49.75
C ALA A 163 15.18 7.08 -49.45
N GLU A 164 15.99 6.06 -49.21
CA GLU A 164 15.55 4.72 -48.81
C GLU A 164 14.83 4.73 -47.44
N GLN A 165 15.35 5.49 -46.48
CA GLN A 165 14.72 5.67 -45.17
C GLN A 165 13.40 6.44 -45.25
N VAL A 166 13.25 7.39 -46.18
CA VAL A 166 11.99 8.09 -46.42
C VAL A 166 11.01 7.19 -47.17
N GLN A 167 11.46 6.42 -48.17
CA GLN A 167 10.64 5.52 -48.97
C GLN A 167 10.07 4.35 -48.13
N SER A 168 10.82 3.87 -47.13
CA SER A 168 10.34 2.88 -46.15
C SER A 168 9.30 3.43 -45.16
N LYS A 169 9.19 4.77 -45.00
CA LYS A 169 8.19 5.44 -44.14
C LYS A 169 6.96 5.95 -44.90
N LEU A 170 6.93 5.87 -46.23
CA LEU A 170 5.76 6.25 -47.04
C LEU A 170 4.86 5.02 -47.27
N PRO A 171 3.62 5.00 -46.75
CA PRO A 171 2.69 3.90 -47.01
C PRO A 171 2.24 3.92 -48.49
N SER A 172 2.35 2.76 -49.14
CA SER A 172 1.82 2.49 -50.49
C SER A 172 0.31 2.76 -50.52
N VAL A 173 -0.13 3.72 -51.35
CA VAL A 173 -1.55 3.94 -51.65
C VAL A 173 -1.98 2.88 -52.67
N PRO A 174 -2.92 1.96 -52.36
CA PRO A 174 -3.31 0.91 -53.30
C PRO A 174 -4.12 1.48 -54.47
N VAL A 175 -3.61 1.30 -55.70
CA VAL A 175 -4.40 1.41 -56.92
C VAL A 175 -5.22 0.12 -57.05
N VAL A 176 -6.46 0.13 -56.58
CA VAL A 176 -7.41 -0.97 -56.76
C VAL A 176 -8.11 -0.80 -58.11
N PRO A 177 -8.15 -1.81 -59.00
CA PRO A 177 -8.92 -1.74 -60.23
C PRO A 177 -10.41 -1.62 -59.91
N LEU A 178 -11.11 -0.66 -60.52
CA LEU A 178 -12.56 -0.51 -60.34
C LEU A 178 -13.28 -1.77 -60.89
N PRO A 179 -14.12 -2.45 -60.10
CA PRO A 179 -14.88 -3.62 -60.57
C PRO A 179 -16.01 -3.20 -61.52
N GLU A 180 -16.12 -3.92 -62.64
CA GLU A 180 -17.22 -3.78 -63.60
C GLU A 180 -18.58 -4.13 -62.98
N ARG A 181 -19.57 -3.32 -63.38
CA ARG A 181 -20.97 -3.31 -62.93
C ARG A 181 -21.76 -4.48 -63.52
N GLN A 182 -22.38 -5.31 -62.68
CA GLN A 182 -23.49 -6.20 -63.07
C GLN A 182 -24.61 -6.18 -62.00
N PRO A 183 -25.88 -6.36 -62.42
CA PRO A 183 -26.99 -5.54 -61.95
C PRO A 183 -27.67 -6.05 -60.68
N ALA A 184 -28.27 -5.08 -60.00
CA ALA A 184 -28.98 -5.17 -58.74
C ALA A 184 -30.16 -6.15 -58.77
N VAL A 185 -30.27 -6.94 -57.70
CA VAL A 185 -31.54 -7.52 -57.25
C VAL A 185 -31.89 -6.80 -55.95
N GLU A 186 -33.11 -6.27 -55.93
CA GLU A 186 -33.68 -5.39 -54.91
C GLU A 186 -34.03 -6.09 -53.59
N GLU A 187 -34.28 -5.25 -52.57
CA GLU A 187 -35.01 -5.46 -51.29
C GLU A 187 -34.17 -5.51 -50.00
N PRO A 188 -34.69 -4.98 -48.87
CA PRO A 188 -35.23 -3.63 -48.69
C PRO A 188 -34.58 -2.90 -47.48
N ALA A 189 -34.65 -1.58 -47.51
CA ALA A 189 -34.15 -0.68 -46.47
C ALA A 189 -34.93 -0.80 -45.15
N GLN A 190 -34.22 -0.81 -44.02
CA GLN A 190 -34.77 -0.44 -42.71
C GLN A 190 -33.78 0.47 -41.96
N GLU A 191 -34.35 1.49 -41.34
CA GLU A 191 -33.79 2.78 -40.94
C GLU A 191 -32.82 2.73 -39.76
N GLU A 192 -31.78 3.57 -39.83
CA GLU A 192 -30.94 3.97 -38.71
C GLU A 192 -31.73 4.90 -37.76
N GLN A 193 -31.81 4.55 -36.48
CA GLN A 193 -32.35 5.40 -35.43
C GLN A 193 -31.27 6.35 -34.89
N GLU A 194 -31.48 7.66 -35.05
CA GLU A 194 -30.74 8.72 -34.34
C GLU A 194 -31.13 8.77 -32.85
N PRO A 195 -30.22 9.12 -31.92
CA PRO A 195 -30.53 9.26 -30.50
C PRO A 195 -31.02 10.67 -30.13
N GLU A 196 -32.20 10.77 -29.49
CA GLU A 196 -32.77 11.99 -28.90
C GLU A 196 -32.09 12.44 -27.59
N PRO A 197 -31.96 13.76 -27.32
CA PRO A 197 -31.50 14.31 -26.05
C PRO A 197 -32.66 14.89 -25.22
N GLU A 198 -33.42 14.07 -24.47
CA GLU A 198 -34.48 14.60 -23.57
C GLU A 198 -34.37 14.24 -22.08
N ARG A 199 -33.42 13.40 -21.64
CA ARG A 199 -33.39 12.94 -20.24
C ARG A 199 -32.75 13.89 -19.20
N GLN A 200 -32.37 15.12 -19.57
CA GLN A 200 -31.75 16.06 -18.62
C GLN A 200 -32.69 17.18 -18.12
N ALA A 201 -33.86 17.39 -18.74
CA ALA A 201 -34.78 18.46 -18.34
C ALA A 201 -35.65 18.09 -17.12
N GLU A 202 -36.05 16.82 -16.97
CA GLU A 202 -36.99 16.42 -15.92
C GLU A 202 -36.39 16.36 -14.51
N ARG A 203 -35.06 16.18 -14.38
CA ARG A 203 -34.41 16.15 -13.05
C ARG A 203 -34.30 17.52 -12.38
N ARG A 204 -34.52 18.62 -13.10
CA ARG A 204 -34.51 19.98 -12.52
C ARG A 204 -35.87 20.45 -12.02
N GLN A 205 -36.97 19.81 -12.45
CA GLN A 205 -38.32 20.19 -11.98
C GLN A 205 -38.77 19.44 -10.71
N ALA A 206 -38.06 18.38 -10.28
CA ALA A 206 -38.39 17.63 -9.06
C ALA A 206 -37.78 18.18 -7.75
N ILE A 207 -37.16 19.38 -7.75
CA ILE A 207 -36.58 20.02 -6.54
C ILE A 207 -37.35 21.30 -6.12
N LEU A 208 -38.45 21.65 -6.80
CA LEU A 208 -39.22 22.86 -6.50
C LEU A 208 -40.74 22.63 -6.46
N ALA A 209 -41.15 21.55 -5.79
CA ALA A 209 -42.51 21.33 -5.29
C ALA A 209 -42.46 20.69 -3.91
#